data_AF-A0A060W4T6-F1
#
_entry.id   AF-A0A060W4T6-F1
#
_cell.length_a   1.000
_cell.length_b   1.000
_cell.length_c   1.000
_cell.angle_alpha   90.00
_cell.angle_beta   90.00
_cell.angle_gamma   90.00
#
_symmetry.space_group_name_H-M   'P 1'
#
loop_
_entity.id
_entity.type
_entity.pdbx_description
1 polymer ?
#
loop_
_entity_poly.entity_id
_entity_poly.type
_entity_poly.pdbx_seq_one_letter_code
_entity_poly.pdbx_strand_id
1 'polypeptide(L)'
;MPWTPYRTDTLTEYSSKEDFIAGRPTTTYKLPHRVDGTGFVVYDGALFFNKERTRNIVKFDLRTRIKSGEAIIANANYHDTSPYRWGGKSDIDLAVDENGLWVIYATEQNNGRIVISQLNPYTLRVEGTWDTAYDKRSASNSFMICGILYVVKSVYEDDDNEATGNKIDYIYNTELSKDGFLDIPFPNSYQYIAAVDYNPRDNLLYVWNNYHVVKYSLDFGALDGRPESSSSVIVFMDTTTTRTTTRPATVSMTTTPTTSSTTTTRASATTPVAQRPRTISTTLPPPLPPAEGNIPEGNTRSSPSSKLPNVGIEYCNPMIMSDVSWPKTRQGLVTRQPCPTGTIGVAMYLCMGPEGYWDPQGPDLSNCTSPWVNVITQKLKAGETAAIIARELSEQTKSNLQAGDITYTVKAMGQLVDLLDVQLRNLTPGGKDSAARSLNKLQKRERSCRFYVQVF
;
A
#
# COMPACT_ATOMS: atom_id res chain seq x y z
N MET A 1 -10.17 6.94 24.27
CA MET A 1 -10.31 7.21 25.71
C MET A 1 -10.80 8.65 25.83
N PRO A 2 -11.95 8.94 26.47
CA PRO A 2 -12.45 10.31 26.53
C PRO A 2 -11.50 11.22 27.33
N TRP A 3 -11.07 12.33 26.75
CA TRP A 3 -10.21 13.29 27.43
C TRP A 3 -11.00 14.10 28.48
N THR A 4 -10.50 14.16 29.71
CA THR A 4 -11.00 15.06 30.75
C THR A 4 -9.82 15.68 31.51
N PRO A 5 -9.59 17.01 31.41
CA PRO A 5 -8.45 17.66 32.03
C PRO A 5 -8.28 17.31 33.52
N TYR A 6 -7.08 16.82 33.86
CA TYR A 6 -6.67 16.36 35.20
C TYR A 6 -7.59 15.27 35.81
N ARG A 7 -8.34 14.53 35.00
CA ARG A 7 -9.28 13.48 35.44
C ARG A 7 -9.26 12.19 34.59
N THR A 8 -8.59 12.19 33.44
CA THR A 8 -8.42 10.99 32.59
C THR A 8 -7.60 9.91 33.31
N ASP A 9 -8.26 8.88 33.85
CA ASP A 9 -7.61 7.74 34.51
C ASP A 9 -8.34 6.38 34.34
N THR A 10 -9.19 6.28 33.32
CA THR A 10 -9.94 5.06 32.98
C THR A 10 -9.90 4.75 31.48
N LEU A 11 -9.74 3.47 31.13
CA LEU A 11 -10.00 2.94 29.79
C LEU A 11 -11.28 2.10 29.82
N THR A 12 -12.18 2.29 28.86
CA THR A 12 -13.40 1.48 28.70
C THR A 12 -13.29 0.60 27.46
N GLU A 13 -13.61 -0.69 27.61
CA GLU A 13 -13.60 -1.70 26.55
C GLU A 13 -15.02 -2.10 26.16
N TYR A 14 -15.23 -2.38 24.87
CA TYR A 14 -16.52 -2.76 24.29
C TYR A 14 -16.34 -3.98 23.37
N SER A 15 -17.22 -4.97 23.51
CA SER A 15 -17.19 -6.26 22.80
C SER A 15 -17.63 -6.17 21.34
N SER A 16 -18.40 -5.15 20.98
CA SER A 16 -18.93 -4.95 19.63
C SER A 16 -19.06 -3.46 19.30
N LYS A 17 -19.24 -3.15 18.01
CA LYS A 17 -19.53 -1.78 17.55
C LYS A 17 -20.91 -1.33 18.06
N GLU A 18 -21.83 -2.27 18.14
CA GLU A 18 -23.22 -2.10 18.55
C GLU A 18 -23.31 -1.77 20.04
N ASP A 19 -22.49 -2.43 20.88
CA ASP A 19 -22.34 -2.12 22.30
C ASP A 19 -21.66 -0.76 22.53
N PHE A 20 -20.67 -0.40 21.70
CA PHE A 20 -20.06 0.93 21.74
C PHE A 20 -21.07 2.04 21.44
N ILE A 21 -21.85 1.90 20.36
CA ILE A 21 -22.91 2.86 19.97
C ILE A 21 -24.03 2.90 21.04
N ALA A 22 -24.39 1.75 21.63
CA ALA A 22 -25.40 1.67 22.68
C ALA A 22 -24.88 2.09 24.07
N GLY A 23 -23.61 2.49 24.22
CA GLY A 23 -23.03 2.89 25.50
C GLY A 23 -22.92 1.76 26.54
N ARG A 24 -22.83 0.50 26.11
CA ARG A 24 -22.79 -0.70 26.97
C ARG A 24 -21.35 -1.22 27.12
N PRO A 25 -20.59 -0.82 28.16
CA PRO A 25 -19.22 -1.26 28.34
C PRO A 25 -19.14 -2.74 28.73
N THR A 26 -18.15 -3.45 28.18
CA THR A 26 -17.81 -4.83 28.57
C THR A 26 -16.98 -4.86 29.84
N THR A 27 -16.01 -3.95 29.96
CA THR A 27 -15.28 -3.71 31.21
C THR A 27 -14.65 -2.31 31.23
N THR A 28 -14.31 -1.84 32.43
CA THR A 28 -13.58 -0.58 32.62
C THR A 28 -12.32 -0.85 33.44
N TYR A 29 -11.19 -0.41 32.92
CA TYR A 29 -9.89 -0.48 33.57
C TYR A 29 -9.60 0.83 34.27
N LYS A 30 -9.40 0.79 35.60
CA LYS A 30 -8.81 1.91 36.34
C LYS A 30 -7.30 1.89 36.13
N LEU A 31 -6.74 3.00 35.66
CA LEU A 31 -5.32 3.12 35.37
C LEU A 31 -4.53 3.44 36.65
N PRO A 32 -3.26 3.00 36.77
CA PRO A 32 -2.43 3.23 37.96
C PRO A 32 -1.91 4.67 38.07
N HIS A 33 -1.99 5.44 36.98
CA HIS A 33 -1.62 6.85 36.87
C HIS A 33 -2.66 7.54 35.98
N ARG A 34 -2.77 8.86 36.11
CA ARG A 34 -3.53 9.68 35.16
C ARG A 34 -2.80 9.77 33.81
N VAL A 35 -3.59 10.07 32.77
CA VAL A 35 -3.14 10.25 31.39
C VAL A 35 -3.07 11.75 31.08
N ASP A 36 -2.07 12.17 30.32
CA ASP A 36 -2.09 13.47 29.61
C ASP A 36 -2.41 13.21 28.12
N GLY A 37 -3.24 14.07 27.53
CA GLY A 37 -3.57 14.04 26.10
C GLY A 37 -4.50 12.93 25.64
N THR A 38 -4.53 12.74 24.32
CA THR A 38 -5.38 11.79 23.60
C THR A 38 -4.61 10.64 22.94
N GLY A 39 -3.28 10.71 22.89
CA GLY A 39 -2.40 9.72 22.25
C GLY A 39 -2.17 8.45 23.09
N PHE A 40 -3.19 7.60 23.16
CA PHE A 40 -3.11 6.28 23.79
C PHE A 40 -3.34 5.19 22.75
N VAL A 41 -2.57 4.10 22.79
CA VAL A 41 -2.76 2.96 21.88
C VAL A 41 -2.85 1.64 22.62
N VAL A 42 -3.53 0.65 22.03
CA VAL A 42 -3.58 -0.72 22.54
C VAL A 42 -2.85 -1.64 21.56
N TYR A 43 -1.71 -2.18 21.98
CA TYR A 43 -0.87 -3.08 21.19
C TYR A 43 -0.69 -4.41 21.94
N ASP A 44 -0.98 -5.52 21.27
CA ASP A 44 -0.89 -6.90 21.77
C ASP A 44 -1.45 -7.11 23.20
N GLY A 45 -2.64 -6.55 23.47
CA GLY A 45 -3.33 -6.67 24.77
C GLY A 45 -2.76 -5.80 25.90
N ALA A 46 -1.80 -4.92 25.60
CA ALA A 46 -1.35 -3.88 26.52
C ALA A 46 -1.75 -2.48 26.04
N LEU A 47 -2.21 -1.64 26.97
CA LEU A 47 -2.37 -0.21 26.78
C LEU A 47 -1.01 0.48 26.97
N PHE A 48 -0.72 1.44 26.08
CA PHE A 48 0.39 2.36 26.16
C PHE A 48 -0.18 3.79 26.20
N PHE A 49 0.30 4.62 27.13
CA PHE A 49 -0.22 5.99 27.31
C PHE A 49 0.84 6.93 27.91
N ASN A 50 0.75 8.23 27.62
CA ASN A 50 1.54 9.25 28.29
C ASN A 50 0.99 9.56 29.71
N LYS A 51 1.86 9.49 30.71
CA LYS A 51 1.52 9.66 32.13
C LYS A 51 1.52 11.14 32.54
N GLU A 52 0.46 11.58 33.23
CA GLU A 52 0.24 13.00 33.60
C GLU A 52 1.51 13.64 34.19
N ARG A 53 1.90 14.80 33.65
CA ARG A 53 3.07 15.61 34.05
C ARG A 53 4.41 14.88 33.92
N THR A 54 4.53 13.96 32.98
CA THR A 54 5.82 13.30 32.66
C THR A 54 6.03 13.12 31.16
N ARG A 55 7.30 13.03 30.74
CA ARG A 55 7.69 12.58 29.39
C ARG A 55 7.75 11.05 29.26
N ASN A 56 6.91 10.34 30.03
CA ASN A 56 7.02 8.90 30.19
C ASN A 56 5.83 8.17 29.56
N ILE A 57 6.10 7.05 28.91
CA ILE A 57 5.11 6.10 28.39
C ILE A 57 4.95 4.97 29.40
N VAL A 58 3.73 4.72 29.86
CA VAL A 58 3.39 3.62 30.77
C VAL A 58 2.78 2.47 29.96
N LYS A 59 3.26 1.25 30.17
CA LYS A 59 2.67 0.02 29.63
C LYS A 59 1.83 -0.67 30.70
N PHE A 60 0.59 -1.01 30.36
CA PHE A 60 -0.39 -1.63 31.25
C PHE A 60 -1.04 -2.83 30.56
N ASP A 61 -0.82 -4.05 31.06
CA ASP A 61 -1.39 -5.29 30.49
C ASP A 61 -2.86 -5.40 30.89
N LEU A 62 -3.78 -5.43 29.91
CA LEU A 62 -5.23 -5.36 30.14
C LEU A 62 -5.79 -6.66 30.74
N ARG A 63 -5.17 -7.80 30.43
CA ARG A 63 -5.59 -9.13 30.91
C ARG A 63 -5.28 -9.33 32.40
N THR A 64 -4.13 -8.83 32.86
CA THR A 64 -3.63 -8.96 34.24
C THR A 64 -3.88 -7.71 35.08
N ARG A 65 -4.24 -6.59 34.44
CA ARG A 65 -4.56 -5.30 35.06
C ARG A 65 -3.41 -4.70 35.88
N ILE A 66 -2.17 -5.00 35.48
CA ILE A 66 -0.96 -4.45 36.11
C ILE A 66 -0.15 -3.60 35.13
N LYS A 67 0.55 -2.62 35.71
CA LYS A 67 1.63 -1.90 35.05
C LYS A 67 2.78 -2.87 34.76
N SER A 68 3.03 -3.15 33.49
CA SER A 68 4.11 -4.05 33.04
C SER A 68 5.39 -3.30 32.64
N GLY A 69 5.34 -1.97 32.56
CA GLY A 69 6.55 -1.14 32.43
C GLY A 69 6.28 0.37 32.44
N GLU A 70 7.36 1.15 32.47
CA GLU A 70 7.38 2.60 32.20
C GLU A 70 8.72 2.93 31.55
N ALA A 71 8.70 3.75 30.50
CA ALA A 71 9.89 4.25 29.83
C ALA A 71 9.89 5.78 29.73
N ILE A 72 11.08 6.36 29.73
CA ILE A 72 11.30 7.80 29.62
C ILE A 72 11.66 8.09 28.17
N ILE A 73 10.87 8.93 27.49
CA ILE A 73 11.23 9.40 26.15
C ILE A 73 12.26 10.53 26.33
N ALA A 74 13.47 10.33 25.82
CA ALA A 74 14.57 11.27 26.06
C ALA A 74 14.25 12.65 25.46
N ASN A 75 14.52 13.71 26.23
CA ASN A 75 14.34 15.13 25.86
C ASN A 75 12.93 15.57 25.44
N ALA A 76 11.93 14.68 25.43
CA ALA A 76 10.59 15.03 24.99
C ALA A 76 9.94 16.11 25.87
N ASN A 77 9.27 17.05 25.19
CA ASN A 77 8.39 18.04 25.77
C ASN A 77 7.07 17.38 26.21
N TYR A 78 6.43 17.92 27.24
CA TYR A 78 5.22 17.34 27.84
C TYR A 78 4.38 18.40 28.57
N HIS A 79 3.11 18.10 28.78
CA HIS A 79 2.15 18.88 29.59
C HIS A 79 1.84 20.31 29.09
N ASP A 80 1.39 20.44 27.83
CA ASP A 80 1.19 21.67 27.06
C ASP A 80 2.47 22.49 26.79
N THR A 81 3.64 21.83 26.77
CA THR A 81 4.90 22.43 26.31
C THR A 81 5.01 22.38 24.78
N SER A 82 4.59 21.28 24.14
CA SER A 82 4.52 21.13 22.68
C SER A 82 3.36 20.19 22.24
N PRO A 83 2.11 20.53 22.60
CA PRO A 83 0.93 19.81 22.15
C PRO A 83 0.68 20.01 20.65
N TYR A 84 -0.31 19.32 20.10
CA TYR A 84 -0.93 19.73 18.83
C TYR A 84 -1.69 21.07 18.98
N ARG A 85 -2.18 21.61 17.86
CA ARG A 85 -2.85 22.92 17.75
C ARG A 85 -3.95 23.17 18.79
N TRP A 86 -4.72 22.15 19.16
CA TRP A 86 -5.80 22.25 20.15
C TRP A 86 -5.34 22.23 21.62
N GLY A 87 -4.05 22.06 21.89
CA GLY A 87 -3.50 21.94 23.24
C GLY A 87 -3.84 20.60 23.89
N GLY A 88 -4.57 20.65 25.00
CA GLY A 88 -5.17 19.47 25.61
C GLY A 88 -4.18 18.46 26.21
N LYS A 89 -2.92 18.86 26.47
CA LYS A 89 -1.83 18.01 26.94
C LYS A 89 -1.42 16.93 25.93
N SER A 90 -1.68 17.16 24.63
CA SER A 90 -1.41 16.23 23.52
C SER A 90 0.07 16.21 23.07
N ASP A 91 1.01 16.46 23.97
CA ASP A 91 2.43 16.65 23.67
C ASP A 91 3.12 15.42 23.09
N ILE A 92 2.80 14.26 23.65
CA ILE A 92 3.39 12.97 23.30
C ILE A 92 2.25 12.07 22.82
N ASP A 93 2.34 11.67 21.56
CA ASP A 93 1.38 10.84 20.87
C ASP A 93 1.99 9.46 20.57
N LEU A 94 1.13 8.46 20.40
CA LEU A 94 1.53 7.07 20.17
C LEU A 94 0.86 6.56 18.90
N ALA A 95 1.63 5.96 18.00
CA ALA A 95 1.10 5.43 16.74
C ALA A 95 1.46 3.95 16.57
N VAL A 96 0.62 3.21 15.85
CA VAL A 96 0.80 1.79 15.54
C VAL A 96 0.61 1.59 14.05
N ASP A 97 1.57 0.92 13.41
CA ASP A 97 1.55 0.65 11.98
C ASP A 97 2.06 -0.76 11.65
N GLU A 98 2.38 -1.00 10.39
CA GLU A 98 2.96 -2.25 9.89
C GLU A 98 4.34 -2.56 10.50
N ASN A 99 5.12 -1.52 10.80
CA ASN A 99 6.52 -1.59 11.27
C ASN A 99 6.64 -1.65 12.80
N GLY A 100 5.61 -1.25 13.56
CA GLY A 100 5.53 -1.53 14.99
C GLY A 100 4.76 -0.51 15.82
N LEU A 101 5.42 -0.01 16.86
CA LEU A 101 4.94 0.97 17.81
C LEU A 101 5.88 2.19 17.76
N TRP A 102 5.28 3.37 17.67
CA TRP A 102 5.97 4.64 17.50
C TRP A 102 5.53 5.64 18.56
N VAL A 103 6.40 6.60 18.84
CA VAL A 103 6.13 7.78 19.66
C VAL A 103 6.36 9.01 18.80
N ILE A 104 5.37 9.90 18.72
CA ILE A 104 5.44 11.18 18.01
C ILE A 104 5.38 12.29 19.05
N TYR A 105 6.44 13.08 19.16
CA TYR A 105 6.59 14.11 20.19
C TYR A 105 7.32 15.32 19.63
N ALA A 106 7.77 16.24 20.48
CA ALA A 106 8.66 17.33 20.10
C ALA A 106 9.71 17.56 21.18
N THR A 107 10.80 18.25 20.82
CA THR A 107 11.90 18.58 21.74
C THR A 107 12.32 20.04 21.59
N GLU A 108 12.84 20.65 22.66
CA GLU A 108 13.50 21.96 22.58
C GLU A 108 14.72 21.92 21.65
N GLN A 109 15.43 20.79 21.59
CA GLN A 109 16.60 20.60 20.71
C GLN A 109 16.23 20.71 19.22
N ASN A 110 15.05 20.24 18.82
CA ASN A 110 14.50 20.45 17.48
C ASN A 110 13.56 21.68 17.41
N ASN A 111 13.68 22.65 18.33
CA ASN A 111 12.92 23.91 18.37
C ASN A 111 11.38 23.74 18.37
N GLY A 112 10.86 22.71 19.05
CA GLY A 112 9.43 22.40 19.10
C GLY A 112 8.87 21.66 17.87
N ARG A 113 9.72 21.34 16.89
CA ARG A 113 9.35 20.50 15.74
C ARG A 113 9.20 19.03 16.11
N ILE A 114 8.41 18.33 15.31
CA ILE A 114 8.07 16.92 15.52
C ILE A 114 9.35 16.08 15.50
N VAL A 115 9.45 15.17 16.45
CA VAL A 115 10.46 14.12 16.56
C VAL A 115 9.72 12.80 16.66
N ILE A 116 10.11 11.84 15.82
CA ILE A 116 9.54 10.50 15.77
C ILE A 116 10.53 9.55 16.47
N SER A 117 10.06 8.54 17.19
CA SER A 117 10.91 7.43 17.63
C SER A 117 10.17 6.09 17.57
N GLN A 118 10.90 5.05 17.13
CA GLN A 118 10.41 3.68 17.18
C GLN A 118 10.63 3.13 18.59
N LEU A 119 9.61 2.53 19.21
CA LEU A 119 9.61 2.08 20.60
C LEU A 119 9.30 0.58 20.67
N ASN A 120 10.25 -0.20 21.17
CA ASN A 120 10.08 -1.65 21.31
C ASN A 120 8.91 -1.95 22.27
N PRO A 121 7.82 -2.61 21.83
CA PRO A 121 6.63 -2.80 22.67
C PRO A 121 6.84 -3.79 23.82
N TYR A 122 7.96 -4.54 23.85
CA TYR A 122 8.28 -5.51 24.90
C TYR A 122 9.29 -4.96 25.92
N THR A 123 10.38 -4.34 25.46
CA THR A 123 11.45 -3.82 26.32
C THR A 123 11.29 -2.35 26.68
N LEU A 124 10.39 -1.62 26.01
CA LEU A 124 10.17 -0.18 26.12
C LEU A 124 11.43 0.67 25.87
N ARG A 125 12.35 0.17 25.04
CA ARG A 125 13.53 0.91 24.57
C ARG A 125 13.23 1.59 23.25
N VAL A 126 13.76 2.79 23.07
CA VAL A 126 13.81 3.45 21.77
C VAL A 126 14.82 2.71 20.89
N GLU A 127 14.42 2.39 19.65
CA GLU A 127 15.21 1.63 18.67
C GLU A 127 15.76 2.53 17.56
N GLY A 128 15.11 3.67 17.30
CA GLY A 128 15.58 4.73 16.41
C GLY A 128 14.82 6.03 16.68
N THR A 129 15.41 7.17 16.29
CA THR A 129 14.86 8.52 16.48
C THR A 129 15.14 9.37 15.23
N TRP A 130 14.14 10.14 14.80
CA TRP A 130 14.21 10.99 13.60
C TRP A 130 13.66 12.39 13.90
N ASP A 131 14.46 13.42 13.63
CA ASP A 131 14.05 14.82 13.70
C ASP A 131 13.40 15.27 12.38
N THR A 132 12.23 15.89 12.46
CA THR A 132 11.51 16.42 11.29
C THR A 132 11.59 17.95 11.18
N ALA A 133 11.16 18.51 10.06
CA ALA A 133 11.12 19.95 9.80
C ALA A 133 9.82 20.65 10.23
N TYR A 134 8.79 19.94 10.70
CA TYR A 134 7.45 20.48 10.92
C TYR A 134 7.17 20.81 12.40
N ASP A 135 6.65 22.02 12.71
CA ASP A 135 6.31 22.45 14.09
C ASP A 135 5.09 21.69 14.64
N LYS A 136 5.21 21.11 15.85
CA LYS A 136 4.14 20.26 16.40
C LYS A 136 2.89 21.05 16.80
N ARG A 137 3.02 22.32 17.21
CA ARG A 137 1.88 23.20 17.55
C ARG A 137 1.11 23.69 16.30
N SER A 138 1.74 23.62 15.14
CA SER A 138 1.14 23.90 13.82
C SER A 138 0.45 22.68 13.21
N ALA A 139 0.56 21.49 13.82
CA ALA A 139 -0.15 20.28 13.41
C ALA A 139 -1.43 20.11 14.25
N SER A 140 -2.52 19.69 13.60
CA SER A 140 -3.77 19.30 14.29
C SER A 140 -3.64 17.91 14.91
N ASN A 141 -3.03 16.98 14.17
CA ASN A 141 -2.69 15.63 14.60
C ASN A 141 -1.68 15.00 13.63
N SER A 142 -1.18 13.79 13.91
CA SER A 142 -0.34 13.06 12.95
C SER A 142 -0.30 11.56 13.23
N PHE A 143 -0.14 10.74 12.18
CA PHE A 143 -0.17 9.27 12.27
C PHE A 143 0.96 8.63 11.45
N MET A 144 1.25 7.35 11.72
CA MET A 144 2.24 6.55 10.99
C MET A 144 1.55 5.52 10.09
N ILE A 145 2.07 5.32 8.88
CA ILE A 145 1.78 4.14 8.02
C ILE A 145 3.11 3.69 7.41
N CYS A 146 3.46 2.40 7.52
CA CYS A 146 4.68 1.83 6.95
C CYS A 146 6.00 2.59 7.25
N GLY A 147 6.15 3.21 8.43
CA GLY A 147 7.32 4.05 8.76
C GLY A 147 7.33 5.44 8.09
N ILE A 148 6.19 5.87 7.55
CA ILE A 148 5.99 7.23 7.04
C ILE A 148 5.04 7.96 7.99
N LEU A 149 5.49 9.08 8.56
CA LEU A 149 4.67 10.03 9.29
C LEU A 149 3.82 10.83 8.29
N TYR A 150 2.54 11.01 8.59
CA TYR A 150 1.61 11.90 7.89
C TYR A 150 1.09 12.95 8.88
N VAL A 151 1.30 14.23 8.59
CA VAL A 151 0.93 15.35 9.47
C VAL A 151 -0.33 16.04 8.96
N VAL A 152 -1.38 16.03 9.78
CA VAL A 152 -2.68 16.63 9.49
C VAL A 152 -2.68 18.09 9.96
N LYS A 153 -3.08 18.99 9.07
CA LYS A 153 -3.34 20.40 9.32
C LYS A 153 -4.81 20.71 9.02
N SER A 154 -5.47 21.42 9.92
CA SER A 154 -6.90 21.69 9.83
C SER A 154 -7.27 23.01 10.50
N VAL A 155 -8.39 23.57 10.05
CA VAL A 155 -9.08 24.70 10.71
C VAL A 155 -9.72 24.23 12.02
N TYR A 156 -9.69 25.06 13.05
CA TYR A 156 -10.42 24.88 14.31
C TYR A 156 -11.56 25.90 14.47
N GLU A 157 -12.53 25.60 15.34
CA GLU A 157 -13.73 26.44 15.56
C GLU A 157 -13.44 27.88 16.04
N ASP A 158 -12.27 28.12 16.66
CA ASP A 158 -11.78 29.43 17.10
C ASP A 158 -10.89 30.16 16.06
N ASP A 159 -10.65 29.59 14.86
CA ASP A 159 -9.74 30.18 13.86
C ASP A 159 -10.40 31.32 13.06
N ASP A 160 -9.84 32.54 13.14
CA ASP A 160 -10.28 33.74 12.39
C ASP A 160 -10.31 33.57 10.85
N ASN A 161 -9.70 32.53 10.30
CA ASN A 161 -9.49 32.36 8.85
C ASN A 161 -9.33 30.90 8.42
N GLU A 162 -10.22 30.42 7.55
CA GLU A 162 -10.18 29.05 7.00
C GLU A 162 -9.07 28.81 5.97
N ALA A 163 -8.33 29.84 5.52
CA ALA A 163 -7.32 29.76 4.45
C ALA A 163 -6.16 28.77 4.71
N THR A 164 -6.00 28.30 5.95
CA THR A 164 -5.11 27.18 6.31
C THR A 164 -5.48 25.87 5.59
N GLY A 165 -6.76 25.68 5.30
CA GLY A 165 -7.31 24.47 4.69
C GLY A 165 -7.41 23.27 5.65
N ASN A 166 -7.91 22.15 5.13
CA ASN A 166 -8.04 20.88 5.86
C ASN A 166 -7.38 19.78 5.03
N LYS A 167 -6.15 19.40 5.39
CA LYS A 167 -5.29 18.55 4.56
C LYS A 167 -4.16 17.88 5.34
N ILE A 168 -3.56 16.85 4.75
CA ILE A 168 -2.21 16.39 5.10
C ILE A 168 -1.24 17.21 4.23
N ASP A 169 -0.39 18.04 4.85
CA ASP A 169 0.54 18.92 4.11
C ASP A 169 2.02 18.54 4.23
N TYR A 170 2.37 17.62 5.12
CA TYR A 170 3.75 17.16 5.34
C TYR A 170 3.84 15.66 5.64
N ILE A 171 4.89 15.01 5.11
CA ILE A 171 5.29 13.62 5.42
C ILE A 171 6.76 13.54 5.79
N TYR A 172 7.12 12.52 6.57
CA TYR A 172 8.50 12.13 6.84
C TYR A 172 8.64 10.61 6.74
N ASN A 173 9.48 10.12 5.82
CA ASN A 173 9.80 8.69 5.67
C ASN A 173 11.05 8.35 6.50
N THR A 174 10.93 7.43 7.46
CA THR A 174 12.02 7.07 8.38
C THR A 174 13.09 6.18 7.75
N GLU A 175 12.73 5.34 6.77
CA GLU A 175 13.68 4.47 6.07
C GLU A 175 14.64 5.29 5.19
N LEU A 176 14.09 6.25 4.44
CA LEU A 176 14.84 7.17 3.59
C LEU A 176 15.40 8.38 4.34
N SER A 177 14.97 8.58 5.61
CA SER A 177 15.26 9.77 6.43
C SER A 177 15.03 11.08 5.66
N LYS A 178 13.90 11.14 4.94
CA LYS A 178 13.57 12.20 3.99
C LYS A 178 12.11 12.63 4.14
N ASP A 179 11.89 13.94 4.07
CA ASP A 179 10.58 14.56 4.11
C ASP A 179 10.08 15.07 2.75
N GLY A 180 8.81 15.49 2.75
CA GLY A 180 8.14 16.06 1.59
C GLY A 180 6.87 16.82 1.99
N PHE A 181 6.47 17.77 1.13
CA PHE A 181 5.21 18.50 1.24
C PHE A 181 4.20 17.98 0.21
N LEU A 182 2.93 18.03 0.56
CA LEU A 182 1.80 17.46 -0.19
C LEU A 182 0.53 18.30 0.02
N ASP A 183 -0.55 17.89 -0.64
CA ASP A 183 -1.87 18.50 -0.51
C ASP A 183 -2.95 17.41 -0.64
N ILE A 184 -3.00 16.50 0.35
CA ILE A 184 -4.05 15.46 0.43
C ILE A 184 -5.24 16.05 1.21
N PRO A 185 -6.45 16.18 0.65
CA PRO A 185 -7.61 16.70 1.37
C PRO A 185 -7.97 15.83 2.59
N PHE A 186 -8.09 16.43 3.78
CA PHE A 186 -8.41 15.71 5.01
C PHE A 186 -9.81 16.09 5.53
N PRO A 187 -10.74 15.14 5.75
CA PRO A 187 -12.09 15.46 6.22
C PRO A 187 -12.08 16.10 7.63
N ASN A 188 -12.63 17.31 7.74
CA ASN A 188 -12.76 18.03 9.01
C ASN A 188 -14.15 18.68 9.16
N SER A 189 -15.22 17.89 9.05
CA SER A 189 -16.60 18.38 9.05
C SER A 189 -17.09 19.01 10.37
N TYR A 190 -16.30 18.95 11.45
CA TYR A 190 -16.71 19.42 12.78
C TYR A 190 -15.69 20.36 13.46
N GLN A 191 -14.62 20.76 12.76
CA GLN A 191 -13.67 21.82 13.17
C GLN A 191 -13.04 21.65 14.57
N TYR A 192 -12.88 20.43 15.09
CA TYR A 192 -12.11 20.17 16.31
C TYR A 192 -11.50 18.76 16.34
N ILE A 193 -10.46 18.53 15.52
CA ILE A 193 -9.72 17.25 15.53
C ILE A 193 -8.96 17.12 16.86
N ALA A 194 -9.23 16.03 17.60
CA ALA A 194 -8.59 15.74 18.89
C ALA A 194 -7.70 14.47 18.86
N ALA A 195 -7.95 13.54 17.93
CA ALA A 195 -7.14 12.34 17.69
C ALA A 195 -7.37 11.77 16.28
N VAL A 196 -6.33 11.19 15.66
CA VAL A 196 -6.35 10.49 14.36
C VAL A 196 -5.46 9.25 14.45
N ASP A 197 -6.00 8.13 14.92
CA ASP A 197 -5.25 6.87 15.06
C ASP A 197 -5.31 6.02 13.77
N TYR A 198 -4.17 5.63 13.20
CA TYR A 198 -4.14 4.60 12.15
C TYR A 198 -4.24 3.17 12.72
N ASN A 199 -4.82 2.27 11.94
CA ASN A 199 -4.91 0.85 12.28
C ASN A 199 -4.43 -0.06 11.12
N PRO A 200 -3.24 -0.70 11.22
CA PRO A 200 -2.66 -1.56 10.19
C PRO A 200 -3.36 -2.92 10.03
N ARG A 201 -4.52 -3.13 10.67
CA ARG A 201 -5.32 -4.36 10.58
C ARG A 201 -6.51 -4.25 9.65
N ASP A 202 -7.17 -3.09 9.63
CA ASP A 202 -8.31 -2.77 8.76
C ASP A 202 -8.03 -1.59 7.81
N ASN A 203 -6.85 -0.97 7.90
CA ASN A 203 -6.37 0.12 7.05
C ASN A 203 -7.27 1.37 7.09
N LEU A 204 -7.85 1.64 8.26
CA LEU A 204 -8.71 2.79 8.53
C LEU A 204 -8.04 3.77 9.49
N LEU A 205 -8.41 5.05 9.40
CA LEU A 205 -8.21 6.03 10.47
C LEU A 205 -9.39 5.99 11.44
N TYR A 206 -9.10 6.04 12.73
CA TYR A 206 -10.05 6.14 13.83
C TYR A 206 -9.93 7.56 14.39
N VAL A 207 -10.98 8.38 14.21
CA VAL A 207 -10.89 9.84 14.39
C VAL A 207 -11.89 10.32 15.44
N TRP A 208 -11.42 11.20 16.33
CA TRP A 208 -12.25 11.97 17.25
C TRP A 208 -12.25 13.43 16.80
N ASN A 209 -13.40 13.92 16.33
CA ASN A 209 -13.56 15.30 15.85
C ASN A 209 -14.84 15.92 16.47
N ASN A 210 -14.67 16.94 17.31
CA ASN A 210 -15.73 17.65 18.04
C ASN A 210 -16.87 16.74 18.56
N TYR A 211 -16.56 15.88 19.54
CA TYR A 211 -17.44 14.84 20.11
C TYR A 211 -17.88 13.70 19.15
N HIS A 212 -17.74 13.85 17.83
CA HIS A 212 -18.03 12.78 16.87
C HIS A 212 -16.86 11.78 16.81
N VAL A 213 -17.16 10.51 17.12
CA VAL A 213 -16.24 9.38 16.91
C VAL A 213 -16.56 8.74 15.56
N VAL A 214 -15.63 8.85 14.61
CA VAL A 214 -15.81 8.43 13.22
C VAL A 214 -14.66 7.55 12.75
N LYS A 215 -14.82 6.93 11.58
CA LYS A 215 -13.72 6.29 10.85
C LYS A 215 -13.61 6.88 9.46
N TYR A 216 -12.39 7.03 8.96
CA TYR A 216 -12.14 7.35 7.56
C TYR A 216 -11.46 6.15 6.88
N SER A 217 -11.95 5.80 5.69
CA SER A 217 -11.26 4.88 4.80
C SER A 217 -10.08 5.59 4.14
N LEU A 218 -9.03 4.83 3.85
CA LEU A 218 -7.86 5.31 3.12
C LEU A 218 -7.81 4.66 1.73
N ASP A 219 -7.40 5.43 0.73
CA ASP A 219 -6.97 4.91 -0.58
C ASP A 219 -5.46 5.12 -0.74
N PHE A 220 -4.82 4.26 -1.53
CA PHE A 220 -3.36 4.14 -1.58
C PHE A 220 -2.88 3.90 -3.01
N GLY A 221 -2.10 4.85 -3.54
CA GLY A 221 -1.51 4.73 -4.87
C GLY A 221 -0.09 4.17 -4.82
N ALA A 222 0.28 3.42 -5.86
CA ALA A 222 1.66 3.06 -6.12
C ALA A 222 2.41 4.22 -6.78
N LEU A 223 3.66 4.49 -6.37
CA LEU A 223 4.55 5.39 -7.10
C LEU A 223 5.09 4.73 -8.37
N ASP A 224 4.25 4.67 -9.41
CA ASP A 224 4.76 4.49 -10.77
C ASP A 224 5.54 5.76 -11.17
N GLY A 225 6.83 5.60 -11.46
CA GLY A 225 7.77 6.69 -11.78
C GLY A 225 7.57 7.32 -13.16
N ARG A 226 6.32 7.59 -13.56
CA ARG A 226 5.93 8.23 -14.82
C ARG A 226 5.14 9.52 -14.56
N PRO A 227 5.68 10.70 -14.92
CA PRO A 227 4.97 11.96 -14.77
C PRO A 227 3.98 12.18 -15.93
N GLU A 228 2.85 11.47 -15.96
CA GLU A 228 1.76 11.80 -16.91
C GLU A 228 0.38 11.28 -16.48
N SER A 229 -0.66 12.09 -16.76
CA SER A 229 -2.10 11.77 -16.67
C SER A 229 -2.70 11.46 -15.29
N SER A 230 -2.97 12.50 -14.50
CA SER A 230 -3.91 12.43 -13.37
C SER A 230 -5.32 12.01 -13.82
N SER A 231 -5.89 10.95 -13.24
CA SER A 231 -7.30 10.59 -13.40
C SER A 231 -8.05 10.79 -12.08
N SER A 232 -8.84 11.87 -11.99
CA SER A 232 -9.67 12.18 -10.83
C SER A 232 -10.82 11.19 -10.68
N VAL A 233 -10.81 10.40 -9.60
CA VAL A 233 -11.90 9.49 -9.24
C VAL A 233 -12.84 10.18 -8.26
N ILE A 234 -14.14 10.19 -8.58
CA ILE A 234 -15.17 10.82 -7.75
C ILE A 234 -15.58 9.85 -6.65
N VAL A 235 -15.25 10.16 -5.39
CA VAL A 235 -15.65 9.35 -4.23
C VAL A 235 -17.12 9.63 -3.89
N PHE A 236 -17.96 8.61 -4.01
CA PHE A 236 -19.31 8.62 -3.43
C PHE A 236 -19.22 8.39 -1.92
N MET A 237 -19.72 9.33 -1.11
CA MET A 237 -19.92 9.10 0.33
C MET A 237 -21.22 8.34 0.57
N ASP A 238 -21.15 7.19 1.24
CA ASP A 238 -22.32 6.47 1.75
C ASP A 238 -22.63 6.89 3.21
N THR A 239 -23.10 8.13 3.35
CA THR A 239 -23.21 8.84 4.63
C THR A 239 -24.41 8.37 5.47
N THR A 240 -24.30 7.18 6.06
CA THR A 240 -25.33 6.51 6.89
C THR A 240 -25.63 7.22 8.23
N THR A 241 -26.21 8.42 8.13
CA THR A 241 -26.51 9.33 9.25
C THR A 241 -27.92 9.09 9.81
N THR A 242 -28.08 8.07 10.66
CA THR A 242 -29.35 7.78 11.33
C THR A 242 -29.63 8.75 12.49
N ARG A 243 -30.17 9.92 12.16
CA ARG A 243 -30.52 11.00 13.10
C ARG A 243 -31.64 10.58 14.06
N THR A 244 -31.34 10.44 15.35
CA THR A 244 -32.34 10.23 16.41
C THR A 244 -33.22 11.46 16.59
N THR A 245 -34.54 11.28 16.51
CA THR A 245 -35.54 12.33 16.82
C THR A 245 -36.59 11.80 17.80
N THR A 246 -37.04 12.67 18.70
CA THR A 246 -37.99 12.35 19.78
C THR A 246 -39.45 12.57 19.36
N ARG A 247 -40.34 11.63 19.73
CA ARG A 247 -41.81 11.85 19.82
C ARG A 247 -42.12 12.99 20.82
N PRO A 248 -43.29 13.67 20.79
CA PRO A 248 -44.64 13.17 20.42
C PRO A 248 -45.27 13.94 19.21
N ALA A 249 -46.54 13.82 18.81
CA ALA A 249 -47.73 13.18 19.40
C ALA A 249 -48.67 12.56 18.32
N THR A 250 -49.79 11.95 18.75
CA THR A 250 -50.72 11.18 17.91
C THR A 250 -51.93 11.99 17.44
N VAL A 251 -52.33 11.86 16.17
CA VAL A 251 -53.74 11.96 15.71
C VAL A 251 -53.99 10.86 14.69
N SER A 252 -55.16 10.21 14.75
CA SER A 252 -55.55 9.11 13.85
C SER A 252 -56.80 9.49 13.04
N MET A 253 -56.86 9.07 11.77
CA MET A 253 -58.12 8.89 11.02
C MET A 253 -58.02 7.66 10.11
N THR A 254 -59.18 7.09 9.76
CA THR A 254 -59.30 5.72 9.22
C THR A 254 -60.35 5.65 8.10
N THR A 255 -59.99 5.08 6.94
CA THR A 255 -60.90 4.50 5.92
C THR A 255 -60.05 3.69 4.92
N THR A 256 -60.07 2.35 4.97
CA THR A 256 -60.92 1.39 4.18
C THR A 256 -60.60 1.30 2.67
N PRO A 257 -60.46 0.07 2.10
CA PRO A 257 -60.02 -0.15 0.71
C PRO A 257 -61.18 -0.28 -0.30
N THR A 258 -60.85 -0.24 -1.60
CA THR A 258 -61.77 -0.52 -2.72
C THR A 258 -61.08 -1.40 -3.77
N THR A 259 -61.81 -2.38 -4.33
CA THR A 259 -61.24 -3.40 -5.25
C THR A 259 -62.16 -3.67 -6.44
N SER A 260 -61.71 -3.40 -7.66
CA SER A 260 -62.39 -3.76 -8.93
C SER A 260 -61.54 -3.33 -10.15
N SER A 261 -61.55 -3.97 -11.33
CA SER A 261 -61.92 -5.35 -11.72
C SER A 261 -61.48 -5.61 -13.18
N THR A 262 -61.37 -6.87 -13.60
CA THR A 262 -60.82 -7.33 -14.90
C THR A 262 -61.77 -7.36 -16.09
N THR A 263 -61.22 -7.21 -17.31
CA THR A 263 -61.66 -7.83 -18.58
C THR A 263 -60.41 -8.15 -19.43
N THR A 264 -60.01 -9.41 -19.64
CA THR A 264 -60.39 -10.33 -20.75
C THR A 264 -60.13 -9.77 -22.15
N THR A 265 -59.40 -10.44 -23.05
CA THR A 265 -59.78 -11.74 -23.68
C THR A 265 -58.62 -12.74 -23.99
N ARG A 266 -59.01 -13.96 -24.43
CA ARG A 266 -58.23 -15.11 -24.93
C ARG A 266 -58.61 -15.34 -26.43
N ALA A 267 -57.96 -16.11 -27.32
CA ALA A 267 -56.75 -16.97 -27.31
C ALA A 267 -56.29 -17.27 -28.78
N SER A 268 -55.20 -18.05 -28.95
CA SER A 268 -54.90 -19.14 -29.96
C SER A 268 -55.48 -19.09 -31.40
N ALA A 269 -54.81 -19.49 -32.50
CA ALA A 269 -53.45 -20.05 -32.79
C ALA A 269 -53.07 -19.70 -34.28
N THR A 270 -52.32 -20.39 -35.17
CA THR A 270 -51.76 -21.77 -35.28
C THR A 270 -50.60 -21.82 -36.33
N THR A 271 -49.78 -22.89 -36.31
CA THR A 271 -48.84 -23.36 -37.39
C THR A 271 -49.60 -24.00 -38.58
N PRO A 272 -49.02 -24.33 -39.79
CA PRO A 272 -47.61 -24.74 -40.06
C PRO A 272 -46.92 -24.43 -41.44
N VAL A 273 -45.57 -24.57 -41.46
CA VAL A 273 -44.67 -25.22 -42.48
C VAL A 273 -44.53 -24.72 -43.96
N ALA A 274 -43.25 -24.49 -44.34
CA ALA A 274 -42.54 -24.60 -45.64
C ALA A 274 -42.79 -23.64 -46.84
N GLN A 275 -41.70 -23.00 -47.33
CA GLN A 275 -40.95 -23.44 -48.55
C GLN A 275 -39.60 -22.67 -48.71
N ARG A 276 -38.84 -22.90 -49.81
CA ARG A 276 -37.43 -22.49 -50.05
C ARG A 276 -37.21 -22.01 -51.50
N PRO A 277 -36.28 -21.08 -51.78
CA PRO A 277 -35.25 -21.31 -52.82
C PRO A 277 -33.81 -20.84 -52.43
N ARG A 278 -32.84 -20.85 -53.36
CA ARG A 278 -31.38 -20.75 -53.09
C ARG A 278 -30.50 -20.36 -54.32
N THR A 279 -29.58 -19.41 -54.16
CA THR A 279 -28.38 -19.09 -55.00
C THR A 279 -27.38 -18.29 -54.11
N ILE A 280 -26.05 -18.49 -53.99
CA ILE A 280 -24.90 -18.64 -54.93
C ILE A 280 -24.50 -17.24 -55.49
N SER A 281 -23.27 -16.70 -55.33
CA SER A 281 -21.92 -17.22 -55.73
C SER A 281 -20.71 -16.82 -54.84
N THR A 282 -19.54 -17.45 -55.10
CA THR A 282 -18.17 -17.16 -54.55
C THR A 282 -17.36 -16.22 -55.49
N THR A 283 -16.09 -15.82 -55.24
CA THR A 283 -14.82 -16.52 -55.64
C THR A 283 -13.57 -15.70 -55.18
N LEU A 284 -12.33 -16.24 -55.28
CA LEU A 284 -11.04 -15.65 -54.79
C LEU A 284 -9.89 -15.73 -55.87
N PRO A 285 -8.55 -15.70 -55.54
CA PRO A 285 -7.43 -14.85 -56.07
C PRO A 285 -6.76 -15.37 -57.39
N PRO A 286 -5.46 -15.16 -57.82
CA PRO A 286 -4.24 -14.39 -57.38
C PRO A 286 -3.64 -13.50 -58.55
N PRO A 287 -2.31 -13.25 -58.84
CA PRO A 287 -0.99 -13.47 -58.18
C PRO A 287 0.04 -12.27 -58.22
N LEU A 288 1.23 -12.43 -58.87
CA LEU A 288 2.52 -11.66 -58.90
C LEU A 288 3.31 -12.05 -60.20
N PRO A 289 4.55 -11.59 -60.57
CA PRO A 289 5.36 -10.34 -60.41
C PRO A 289 5.87 -9.83 -61.82
N PRO A 290 7.15 -9.49 -62.18
CA PRO A 290 8.28 -8.70 -61.59
C PRO A 290 8.94 -7.59 -62.52
N ALA A 291 9.94 -6.86 -61.99
CA ALA A 291 11.21 -6.37 -62.63
C ALA A 291 11.37 -5.08 -63.51
N GLU A 292 12.45 -4.32 -63.19
CA GLU A 292 13.39 -3.46 -63.98
C GLU A 292 12.94 -2.22 -64.83
N GLY A 293 13.80 -1.16 -64.87
CA GLY A 293 13.60 0.04 -65.74
C GLY A 293 14.41 1.33 -65.40
N ASN A 294 15.55 1.55 -66.06
CA ASN A 294 16.60 2.59 -65.83
C ASN A 294 16.32 4.08 -66.22
N ILE A 295 16.81 5.06 -65.40
CA ILE A 295 17.71 6.25 -65.72
C ILE A 295 17.21 7.34 -66.77
N PRO A 296 17.64 8.65 -66.84
CA PRO A 296 18.11 9.71 -65.90
C PRO A 296 17.43 11.13 -66.02
N GLU A 297 17.99 12.11 -65.29
CA GLU A 297 18.33 13.53 -65.69
C GLU A 297 17.42 14.75 -65.38
N GLY A 298 18.07 15.86 -64.98
CA GLY A 298 17.46 17.19 -64.70
C GLY A 298 18.26 18.07 -63.70
N ASN A 299 19.14 18.94 -64.18
CA ASN A 299 20.03 19.78 -63.33
C ASN A 299 19.41 21.07 -62.77
N THR A 300 19.67 21.44 -61.49
CA THR A 300 19.98 22.86 -61.10
C THR A 300 20.64 23.06 -59.70
N ARG A 301 21.96 22.83 -59.63
CA ARG A 301 23.01 23.68 -59.02
C ARG A 301 22.66 24.63 -57.84
N SER A 302 23.28 24.39 -56.67
CA SER A 302 23.82 25.46 -55.79
C SER A 302 25.06 24.96 -54.99
N SER A 303 25.80 25.87 -54.33
CA SER A 303 27.23 25.71 -53.98
C SER A 303 27.50 25.36 -52.49
N PRO A 304 28.71 24.86 -52.13
CA PRO A 304 28.92 24.10 -50.88
C PRO A 304 29.36 24.92 -49.66
N SER A 305 29.21 24.33 -48.48
CA SER A 305 29.98 24.65 -47.27
C SER A 305 30.32 23.36 -46.51
N SER A 306 31.38 23.39 -45.69
CA SER A 306 32.06 22.18 -45.19
C SER A 306 31.75 21.84 -43.73
N LYS A 307 31.62 20.53 -43.45
CA LYS A 307 32.25 19.84 -42.31
C LYS A 307 32.13 18.31 -42.44
N LEU A 308 33.03 17.63 -41.74
CA LEU A 308 33.46 16.23 -41.84
C LEU A 308 32.39 15.16 -42.14
N PRO A 309 32.77 14.03 -42.76
CA PRO A 309 31.93 12.83 -42.82
C PRO A 309 31.85 12.19 -41.42
N ASN A 310 30.90 12.63 -40.60
CA ASN A 310 30.46 11.85 -39.45
C ASN A 310 29.79 10.56 -39.96
N VAL A 311 30.60 9.52 -40.17
CA VAL A 311 30.13 8.13 -40.21
C VAL A 311 29.73 7.76 -38.78
N GLY A 312 28.61 8.32 -38.32
CA GLY A 312 28.01 7.96 -37.05
C GLY A 312 27.64 6.49 -37.10
N ILE A 313 28.27 5.69 -36.24
CA ILE A 313 28.03 4.26 -36.16
C ILE A 313 26.67 4.07 -35.45
N GLU A 314 25.58 4.26 -36.20
CA GLU A 314 24.20 4.16 -35.69
C GLU A 314 23.83 2.75 -35.21
N TYR A 315 24.68 1.75 -35.42
CA TYR A 315 24.39 0.34 -35.19
C TYR A 315 25.58 -0.39 -34.61
N CYS A 316 25.34 -1.19 -33.58
CA CYS A 316 26.31 -2.16 -33.08
C CYS A 316 26.55 -3.24 -34.13
N ASN A 317 27.83 -3.54 -34.35
CA ASN A 317 28.26 -4.54 -35.34
C ASN A 317 27.83 -5.96 -34.91
N PRO A 318 27.49 -6.85 -35.85
CA PRO A 318 27.20 -8.25 -35.53
C PRO A 318 28.37 -8.92 -34.80
N MET A 319 28.08 -9.69 -33.76
CA MET A 319 29.09 -10.45 -33.02
C MET A 319 28.52 -11.74 -32.44
N ILE A 320 29.38 -12.68 -32.07
CA ILE A 320 29.00 -13.84 -31.25
C ILE A 320 29.56 -13.60 -29.84
N MET A 321 28.72 -13.72 -28.82
CA MET A 321 29.10 -13.55 -27.41
C MET A 321 28.19 -14.38 -26.53
N SER A 322 28.78 -15.09 -25.55
CA SER A 322 28.09 -16.06 -24.68
C SER A 322 27.31 -17.12 -25.47
N ASP A 323 27.93 -17.63 -26.55
CA ASP A 323 27.39 -18.59 -27.52
C ASP A 323 26.05 -18.19 -28.18
N VAL A 324 25.71 -16.90 -28.12
CA VAL A 324 24.57 -16.28 -28.82
C VAL A 324 25.09 -15.40 -29.96
N SER A 325 24.41 -15.46 -31.11
CA SER A 325 24.71 -14.64 -32.29
C SER A 325 23.87 -13.35 -32.26
N TRP A 326 24.54 -12.21 -32.11
CA TRP A 326 23.93 -10.90 -31.96
C TRP A 326 23.91 -10.16 -33.31
N PRO A 327 22.74 -9.89 -33.90
CA PRO A 327 22.64 -9.25 -35.21
C PRO A 327 22.90 -7.74 -35.13
N LYS A 328 23.14 -7.12 -36.30
CA LYS A 328 23.29 -5.65 -36.43
C LYS A 328 22.07 -4.95 -35.82
N THR A 329 22.28 -4.22 -34.73
CA THR A 329 21.22 -3.63 -33.90
C THR A 329 21.42 -2.13 -33.79
N ARG A 330 20.36 -1.33 -33.88
CA ARG A 330 20.45 0.15 -33.84
C ARG A 330 20.75 0.62 -32.41
N GLN A 331 21.53 1.69 -32.27
CA GLN A 331 21.80 2.32 -30.97
C GLN A 331 20.51 2.68 -30.22
N GLY A 332 20.52 2.46 -28.90
CA GLY A 332 19.36 2.63 -28.03
C GLY A 332 18.36 1.46 -28.03
N LEU A 333 18.59 0.41 -28.82
CA LEU A 333 17.74 -0.78 -28.83
C LEU A 333 18.39 -1.96 -28.09
N VAL A 334 17.54 -2.72 -27.39
CA VAL A 334 17.87 -4.05 -26.87
C VAL A 334 17.50 -5.08 -27.91
N THR A 335 18.47 -5.86 -28.40
CA THR A 335 18.20 -7.03 -29.25
C THR A 335 17.83 -8.23 -28.41
N ARG A 336 17.06 -9.15 -28.99
CA ARG A 336 16.53 -10.35 -28.35
C ARG A 336 16.85 -11.56 -29.21
N GLN A 337 17.47 -12.56 -28.62
CA GLN A 337 17.94 -13.78 -29.30
C GLN A 337 17.57 -15.02 -28.49
N PRO A 338 17.47 -16.22 -29.10
CA PRO A 338 17.35 -17.46 -28.34
C PRO A 338 18.57 -17.64 -27.42
N CYS A 339 18.34 -18.20 -26.24
CA CYS A 339 19.41 -18.55 -25.31
C CYS A 339 20.37 -19.63 -25.89
N PRO A 340 21.63 -19.71 -25.40
CA PRO A 340 22.64 -20.60 -25.95
C PRO A 340 22.28 -22.10 -25.79
N THR A 341 22.90 -22.95 -26.62
CA THR A 341 22.56 -24.37 -26.73
C THR A 341 22.63 -25.11 -25.41
N GLY A 342 21.54 -25.81 -25.06
CA GLY A 342 21.37 -26.48 -23.78
C GLY A 342 20.53 -25.70 -22.77
N THR A 343 20.21 -24.43 -23.05
CA THR A 343 19.33 -23.58 -22.22
C THR A 343 18.07 -23.16 -22.98
N ILE A 344 17.06 -22.71 -22.23
CA ILE A 344 15.72 -22.35 -22.71
C ILE A 344 15.39 -20.94 -22.23
N GLY A 345 14.98 -20.07 -23.16
CA GLY A 345 14.61 -18.69 -22.87
C GLY A 345 14.93 -17.71 -24.00
N VAL A 346 15.03 -16.43 -23.66
CA VAL A 346 15.47 -15.35 -24.56
C VAL A 346 16.60 -14.56 -23.89
N ALA A 347 17.77 -14.54 -24.52
CA ALA A 347 18.88 -13.68 -24.14
C ALA A 347 18.66 -12.26 -24.67
N MET A 348 19.15 -11.25 -23.95
CA MET A 348 19.01 -9.84 -24.33
C MET A 348 20.35 -9.11 -24.34
N TYR A 349 20.56 -8.16 -25.25
CA TYR A 349 21.79 -7.35 -25.26
C TYR A 349 21.49 -5.91 -25.70
N LEU A 350 22.00 -4.92 -24.96
CA LEU A 350 21.79 -3.50 -25.23
C LEU A 350 22.87 -2.97 -26.20
N CYS A 351 22.41 -2.33 -27.28
CA CYS A 351 23.27 -1.55 -28.16
C CYS A 351 23.31 -0.07 -27.69
N MET A 352 24.48 0.42 -27.27
CA MET A 352 24.64 1.74 -26.67
C MET A 352 25.08 2.80 -27.70
N GLY A 353 24.54 4.01 -27.54
CA GLY A 353 24.96 5.21 -28.28
C GLY A 353 25.92 6.08 -27.46
N PRO A 354 26.52 7.14 -28.05
CA PRO A 354 26.34 7.58 -29.43
C PRO A 354 27.24 6.87 -30.46
N GLU A 355 28.16 6.01 -30.01
CA GLU A 355 29.20 5.40 -30.86
C GLU A 355 28.87 3.98 -31.36
N GLY A 356 27.69 3.45 -31.05
CA GLY A 356 27.22 2.16 -31.59
C GLY A 356 28.01 0.96 -31.08
N TYR A 357 28.25 0.89 -29.78
CA TYR A 357 28.97 -0.21 -29.13
C TYR A 357 28.04 -1.01 -28.21
N TRP A 358 28.30 -2.32 -28.11
CA TRP A 358 27.57 -3.19 -27.20
C TRP A 358 27.90 -2.86 -25.74
N ASP A 359 26.94 -3.08 -24.83
CA ASP A 359 27.13 -2.83 -23.40
C ASP A 359 28.36 -3.59 -22.84
N PRO A 360 29.36 -2.92 -22.24
CA PRO A 360 30.56 -3.57 -21.71
C PRO A 360 30.29 -4.50 -20.52
N GLN A 361 29.07 -4.51 -19.95
CA GLN A 361 28.64 -5.51 -18.97
C GLN A 361 28.31 -6.88 -19.61
N GLY A 362 28.16 -6.93 -20.94
CA GLY A 362 27.80 -8.14 -21.68
C GLY A 362 26.28 -8.38 -21.79
N PRO A 363 25.87 -9.49 -22.42
CA PRO A 363 24.46 -9.81 -22.62
C PRO A 363 23.78 -10.32 -21.34
N ASP A 364 22.54 -9.89 -21.14
CA ASP A 364 21.65 -10.39 -20.09
C ASP A 364 21.15 -11.81 -20.41
N LEU A 365 21.58 -12.76 -19.57
CA LEU A 365 21.19 -14.17 -19.58
C LEU A 365 20.27 -14.54 -18.40
N SER A 366 19.73 -13.57 -17.64
CA SER A 366 18.82 -13.82 -16.51
C SER A 366 17.53 -14.54 -16.89
N ASN A 367 17.17 -14.53 -18.18
CA ASN A 367 16.04 -15.23 -18.75
C ASN A 367 16.42 -16.58 -19.39
N CYS A 368 17.68 -17.01 -19.30
CA CYS A 368 18.16 -18.29 -19.84
C CYS A 368 18.23 -19.36 -18.73
N THR A 369 17.40 -20.39 -18.85
CA THR A 369 17.20 -21.43 -17.84
C THR A 369 17.56 -22.82 -18.34
N SER A 370 18.05 -23.69 -17.47
CA SER A 370 18.33 -25.10 -17.74
C SER A 370 17.03 -25.90 -17.86
N PRO A 371 17.01 -27.02 -18.64
CA PRO A 371 15.77 -27.76 -18.91
C PRO A 371 15.04 -28.29 -17.66
N TRP A 372 15.77 -28.55 -16.57
CA TRP A 372 15.20 -29.00 -15.29
C TRP A 372 14.24 -27.98 -14.66
N VAL A 373 14.37 -26.67 -14.97
CA VAL A 373 13.47 -25.61 -14.49
C VAL A 373 12.02 -25.85 -14.91
N ASN A 374 11.80 -26.43 -16.09
CA ASN A 374 10.47 -26.83 -16.54
C ASN A 374 9.92 -28.03 -15.74
N VAL A 375 10.79 -28.97 -15.34
CA VAL A 375 10.40 -30.12 -14.50
C VAL A 375 9.97 -29.65 -13.11
N ILE A 376 10.75 -28.77 -12.45
CA ILE A 376 10.35 -28.16 -11.17
C ILE A 376 9.04 -27.37 -11.32
N THR A 377 8.89 -26.60 -12.40
CA THR A 377 7.66 -25.85 -12.68
C THR A 377 6.44 -26.76 -12.85
N GLN A 378 6.59 -27.94 -13.45
CA GLN A 378 5.52 -28.93 -13.53
C GLN A 378 5.22 -29.57 -12.18
N LYS A 379 6.24 -29.95 -11.39
CA LYS A 379 6.07 -30.50 -10.03
C LYS A 379 5.34 -29.55 -9.07
N LEU A 380 5.70 -28.26 -9.11
CA LEU A 380 5.00 -27.19 -8.38
C LEU A 380 3.53 -27.07 -8.82
N LYS A 381 3.25 -27.12 -10.13
CA LYS A 381 1.86 -27.06 -10.67
C LYS A 381 1.04 -28.32 -10.38
N ALA A 382 1.69 -29.47 -10.25
CA ALA A 382 1.07 -30.75 -9.92
C ALA A 382 0.74 -30.90 -8.42
N GLY A 383 1.26 -30.01 -7.56
CA GLY A 383 1.07 -30.09 -6.12
C GLY A 383 1.89 -31.19 -5.43
N GLU A 384 3.07 -31.54 -5.97
CA GLU A 384 4.02 -32.40 -5.25
C GLU A 384 4.38 -31.79 -3.88
N THR A 385 4.81 -32.63 -2.92
CA THR A 385 5.15 -32.13 -1.59
C THR A 385 6.39 -31.24 -1.63
N ALA A 386 6.39 -30.17 -0.84
CA ALA A 386 7.48 -29.20 -0.84
C ALA A 386 8.82 -29.84 -0.44
N ALA A 387 8.81 -30.90 0.37
CA ALA A 387 10.00 -31.69 0.69
C ALA A 387 10.59 -32.43 -0.52
N ILE A 388 9.76 -32.94 -1.44
CA ILE A 388 10.23 -33.58 -2.68
C ILE A 388 10.80 -32.54 -3.63
N ILE A 389 10.10 -31.42 -3.82
CA ILE A 389 10.53 -30.35 -4.72
C ILE A 389 11.79 -29.65 -4.20
N ALA A 390 11.90 -29.40 -2.90
CA ALA A 390 13.11 -28.86 -2.26
C ALA A 390 14.30 -29.81 -2.39
N ARG A 391 14.09 -31.13 -2.25
CA ARG A 391 15.13 -32.13 -2.51
C ARG A 391 15.57 -32.13 -3.96
N GLU A 392 14.64 -32.09 -4.91
CA GLU A 392 14.94 -32.02 -6.35
C GLU A 392 15.76 -30.75 -6.67
N LEU A 393 15.31 -29.57 -6.23
CA LEU A 393 16.08 -28.32 -6.36
C LEU A 393 17.47 -28.44 -5.72
N SER A 394 17.58 -29.08 -4.56
CA SER A 394 18.88 -29.30 -3.87
C SER A 394 19.79 -30.29 -4.59
N GLU A 395 19.29 -31.12 -5.51
CA GLU A 395 20.13 -31.95 -6.39
C GLU A 395 20.49 -31.19 -7.68
N GLN A 396 19.52 -30.54 -8.33
CA GLN A 396 19.77 -29.78 -9.57
C GLN A 396 20.76 -28.63 -9.37
N THR A 397 20.73 -27.96 -8.19
CA THR A 397 21.67 -26.89 -7.83
C THR A 397 23.10 -27.35 -7.49
N LYS A 398 23.39 -28.66 -7.51
CA LYS A 398 24.77 -29.20 -7.47
C LYS A 398 25.43 -29.23 -8.86
N SER A 399 24.65 -29.04 -9.93
CA SER A 399 25.14 -29.00 -11.31
C SER A 399 25.58 -27.58 -11.70
N ASN A 400 26.09 -27.40 -12.94
CA ASN A 400 26.51 -26.10 -13.43
C ASN A 400 25.30 -25.18 -13.68
N LEU A 401 25.11 -24.17 -12.82
CA LEU A 401 23.95 -23.27 -12.83
C LEU A 401 24.09 -22.12 -13.84
N GLN A 402 23.01 -21.82 -14.54
CA GLN A 402 22.89 -20.65 -15.41
C GLN A 402 22.37 -19.42 -14.66
N ALA A 403 22.55 -18.22 -15.23
CA ALA A 403 22.07 -16.97 -14.61
C ALA A 403 20.54 -16.97 -14.37
N GLY A 404 19.75 -17.52 -15.29
CA GLY A 404 18.31 -17.73 -15.09
C GLY A 404 17.97 -18.85 -14.12
N ASP A 405 18.84 -19.84 -13.90
CA ASP A 405 18.61 -20.89 -12.90
C ASP A 405 18.71 -20.34 -11.48
N ILE A 406 19.63 -19.42 -11.23
CA ILE A 406 19.74 -18.71 -9.93
C ILE A 406 18.47 -17.89 -9.70
N THR A 407 18.07 -17.11 -10.70
CA THR A 407 16.86 -16.27 -10.68
C THR A 407 15.58 -17.09 -10.47
N TYR A 408 15.48 -18.24 -11.14
CA TYR A 408 14.38 -19.18 -10.96
C TYR A 408 14.42 -19.87 -9.59
N THR A 409 15.60 -20.30 -9.12
CA THR A 409 15.75 -20.99 -7.83
C THR A 409 15.29 -20.11 -6.67
N VAL A 410 15.68 -18.83 -6.65
CA VAL A 410 15.20 -17.87 -5.63
C VAL A 410 13.68 -17.74 -5.66
N LYS A 411 13.08 -17.66 -6.85
CA LYS A 411 11.63 -17.58 -7.04
C LYS A 411 10.91 -18.87 -6.60
N ALA A 412 11.46 -20.03 -6.94
CA ALA A 412 10.93 -21.34 -6.59
C ALA A 412 11.07 -21.63 -5.08
N MET A 413 12.15 -21.19 -4.44
CA MET A 413 12.29 -21.22 -2.97
C MET A 413 11.20 -20.38 -2.29
N GLY A 414 10.88 -19.19 -2.81
CA GLY A 414 9.73 -18.41 -2.34
C GLY A 414 8.40 -19.17 -2.44
N GLN A 415 8.13 -19.78 -3.60
CA GLN A 415 6.94 -20.62 -3.80
C GLN A 415 6.93 -21.88 -2.91
N LEU A 416 8.09 -22.41 -2.53
CA LEU A 416 8.20 -23.53 -1.59
C LEU A 416 7.92 -23.15 -0.14
N VAL A 417 8.22 -21.93 0.29
CA VAL A 417 7.81 -21.44 1.61
C VAL A 417 6.29 -21.34 1.70
N ASP A 418 5.64 -20.76 0.67
CA ASP A 418 4.19 -20.71 0.56
C ASP A 418 3.56 -22.14 0.58
N LEU A 419 4.17 -23.10 -0.12
CA LEU A 419 3.71 -24.49 -0.18
C LEU A 419 3.93 -25.25 1.13
N LEU A 420 5.07 -25.07 1.81
CA LEU A 420 5.36 -25.65 3.12
C LEU A 420 4.33 -25.21 4.17
N ASP A 421 3.95 -23.93 4.18
CA ASP A 421 2.92 -23.41 5.08
C ASP A 421 1.55 -24.08 4.82
N VAL A 422 1.14 -24.20 3.54
CA VAL A 422 -0.09 -24.95 3.19
C VAL A 422 -0.04 -26.41 3.68
N GLN A 423 1.10 -27.08 3.56
CA GLN A 423 1.24 -28.47 4.02
C GLN A 423 1.29 -28.60 5.55
N LEU A 424 1.91 -27.65 6.26
CA LEU A 424 1.93 -27.60 7.73
C LEU A 424 0.53 -27.36 8.31
N ARG A 425 -0.27 -26.47 7.71
CA ARG A 425 -1.68 -26.22 8.11
C ARG A 425 -2.53 -27.50 8.09
N ASN A 426 -2.32 -28.36 7.10
CA ASN A 426 -3.05 -29.63 6.97
C ASN A 426 -2.64 -30.69 8.00
N LEU A 427 -1.48 -30.55 8.65
CA LEU A 427 -0.98 -31.49 9.67
C LEU A 427 -1.46 -31.16 11.10
N THR A 428 -2.15 -30.05 11.32
CA THR A 428 -2.69 -29.64 12.63
C THR A 428 -4.22 -29.53 12.64
N PRO A 429 -4.98 -30.64 12.55
CA PRO A 429 -6.43 -30.65 12.70
C PRO A 429 -6.84 -30.44 14.17
N GLY A 430 -6.78 -29.18 14.64
CA GLY A 430 -7.30 -28.72 15.93
C GLY A 430 -6.23 -28.32 16.95
N GLY A 431 -5.82 -27.04 16.98
CA GLY A 431 -4.79 -26.57 17.91
C GLY A 431 -4.52 -25.06 17.95
N LYS A 432 -5.51 -24.24 18.36
CA LYS A 432 -5.41 -22.78 18.67
C LYS A 432 -4.74 -21.89 17.60
N ASP A 433 -5.57 -21.20 16.81
CA ASP A 433 -5.20 -20.28 15.72
C ASP A 433 -4.50 -18.95 16.13
N SER A 434 -3.36 -19.02 16.82
CA SER A 434 -2.58 -17.84 17.23
C SER A 434 -1.36 -17.63 16.33
N ALA A 435 -0.52 -18.65 16.12
CA ALA A 435 0.76 -18.51 15.42
C ALA A 435 0.61 -18.29 13.90
N ALA A 436 -0.14 -19.14 13.19
CA ALA A 436 -0.33 -19.05 11.74
C ALA A 436 -1.00 -17.72 11.31
N ARG A 437 -1.91 -17.18 12.15
CA ARG A 437 -2.51 -15.85 11.98
C ARG A 437 -1.54 -14.70 12.23
N SER A 438 -0.37 -14.93 12.82
CA SER A 438 0.69 -13.93 12.96
C SER A 438 1.57 -13.87 11.72
N LEU A 439 2.01 -15.02 11.20
CA LEU A 439 2.89 -15.07 10.01
C LEU A 439 2.21 -14.51 8.75
N ASN A 440 0.94 -14.89 8.51
CA ASN A 440 0.15 -14.33 7.41
C ASN A 440 -0.09 -12.80 7.56
N LYS A 441 -0.04 -12.25 8.77
CA LYS A 441 -0.09 -10.78 8.99
C LYS A 441 1.26 -10.12 8.71
N LEU A 442 2.37 -10.74 9.13
CA LEU A 442 3.72 -10.27 8.80
C LEU A 442 3.95 -10.20 7.29
N GLN A 443 3.62 -11.27 6.56
CA GLN A 443 3.72 -11.28 5.09
C GLN A 443 2.73 -10.32 4.41
N LYS A 444 1.60 -9.96 5.06
CA LYS A 444 0.73 -8.88 4.56
C LYS A 444 1.33 -7.49 4.82
N ARG A 445 1.89 -7.25 6.01
CA ARG A 445 2.59 -5.99 6.37
C ARG A 445 3.72 -5.68 5.38
N GLU A 446 4.60 -6.65 5.13
CA GLU A 446 5.69 -6.50 4.15
C GLU A 446 5.19 -6.25 2.73
N ARG A 447 4.08 -6.87 2.32
CA ARG A 447 3.50 -6.67 0.98
C ARG A 447 2.76 -5.33 0.83
N SER A 448 2.19 -4.78 1.89
CA SER A 448 1.61 -3.43 1.87
C SER A 448 2.70 -2.36 1.75
N CYS A 449 3.75 -2.41 2.58
CA CYS A 449 4.74 -1.32 2.58
C CYS A 449 5.62 -1.24 1.32
N ARG A 450 5.77 -2.33 0.55
CA ARG A 450 6.55 -2.34 -0.69
C ARG A 450 6.01 -1.50 -1.85
N PHE A 451 4.78 -0.99 -1.76
CA PHE A 451 4.15 -0.20 -2.83
C PHE A 451 3.67 1.19 -2.39
N TYR A 452 3.65 1.47 -1.08
CA TYR A 452 2.86 2.57 -0.50
C TYR A 452 3.78 3.73 -0.08
N VAL A 453 3.84 4.78 -0.90
CA VAL A 453 4.60 6.01 -0.58
C VAL A 453 3.73 7.28 -0.74
N GLN A 454 2.45 7.12 -1.13
CA GLN A 454 1.47 8.20 -1.08
C GLN A 454 0.06 7.68 -0.78
N VAL A 455 -0.53 8.21 0.27
CA VAL A 455 -1.99 8.24 0.50
C VAL A 455 -2.59 9.28 -0.46
N PHE A 456 -3.88 9.15 -0.79
CA PHE A 456 -4.65 10.10 -1.61
C PHE A 456 -5.98 10.49 -0.96
#